data_AF-A0A940QM77-F1
#
_entry.id   AF-A0A940QM77-F1
#
_cell.length_a   1.000
_cell.length_b   1.000
_cell.length_c   1.000
_cell.angle_alpha   90.00
_cell.angle_beta   90.00
_cell.angle_gamma   90.00
#
_symmetry.space_group_name_H-M   'P 1'
#
loop_
_entity.id
_entity.type
_entity.pdbx_description
1 polymer ?
#
loop_
_entity_poly.entity_id
_entity_poly.type
_entity_poly.pdbx_seq_one_letter_code
_entity_poly.pdbx_strand_id
1 'polypeptide(L)'
;AMGGVAGHAGLFSCARDLDRLATTLRESWLGQNVFLPSSIVSEFWRRDDPIGSSTWALGWDTPSLKGSTAGSELSRNAVGHVGFTGTSLWIDLDRNLHVIVLSNRVHPTRDNELIREFRPQVHDLIVRAVSAS
;
A
#
# COMPACT_ATOMS: atom_id res chain seq x y z
N ALA A 1 26.13 -6.50 0.88
CA ALA A 1 25.02 -7.05 1.68
C ALA A 1 25.20 -6.59 3.13
N MET A 2 24.19 -5.98 3.75
CA MET A 2 24.28 -5.40 5.10
C MET A 2 24.16 -6.45 6.22
N GLY A 3 25.17 -7.30 6.40
CA GLY A 3 25.36 -8.05 7.65
C GLY A 3 24.26 -9.04 8.08
N GLY A 4 23.37 -9.46 7.18
CA GLY A 4 22.42 -10.56 7.43
C GLY A 4 21.06 -10.19 8.02
N VAL A 5 20.80 -8.92 8.34
CA VAL A 5 19.44 -8.43 8.70
C VAL A 5 19.11 -7.24 7.81
N ALA A 6 18.70 -7.53 6.58
CA ALA A 6 18.19 -6.54 5.65
C ALA A 6 16.70 -6.30 5.93
N GLY A 7 16.34 -5.28 6.72
CA GLY A 7 14.93 -4.94 6.98
C GLY A 7 14.11 -4.51 5.75
N HIS A 8 14.78 -4.28 4.60
CA HIS A 8 14.14 -3.89 3.34
C HIS A 8 13.66 -5.08 2.49
N ALA A 9 14.09 -6.30 2.81
CA ALA A 9 13.68 -7.52 2.11
C ALA A 9 13.88 -8.75 3.01
N GLY A 10 12.83 -9.53 3.25
CA GLY A 10 12.93 -10.78 4.03
C GLY A 10 11.85 -10.98 5.10
N LEU A 11 10.88 -10.08 5.24
CA LEU A 11 9.72 -10.31 6.09
C LEU A 11 8.64 -11.09 5.32
N PHE A 12 8.29 -12.27 5.81
CA PHE A 12 7.22 -13.11 5.27
C PHE A 12 6.03 -13.09 6.23
N SER A 13 4.83 -12.96 5.67
CA SER A 13 3.60 -12.92 6.44
C SER A 13 2.40 -13.30 5.57
N CYS A 14 1.18 -13.26 6.11
CA CYS A 14 -0.06 -13.60 5.40
C CYS A 14 -1.02 -12.42 5.31
N ALA A 15 -2.07 -12.54 4.49
CA ALA A 15 -3.05 -11.48 4.30
C ALA A 15 -3.73 -11.05 5.61
N ARG A 16 -3.96 -11.99 6.53
CA ARG A 16 -4.56 -11.70 7.84
C ARG A 16 -3.67 -10.83 8.72
N ASP A 17 -2.37 -11.04 8.68
CA ASP A 17 -1.43 -10.24 9.48
C ASP A 17 -1.23 -8.85 8.86
N LEU A 18 -1.29 -8.75 7.53
CA LEU A 18 -1.30 -7.46 6.84
C LEU A 18 -2.59 -6.67 7.10
N ASP A 19 -3.74 -7.33 7.20
CA ASP A 19 -5.02 -6.72 7.60
C ASP A 19 -4.91 -6.10 9.00
N ARG A 20 -4.34 -6.86 9.95
CA ARG A 20 -4.07 -6.35 11.31
C ARG A 20 -3.13 -5.14 11.27
N LEU A 21 -2.03 -5.22 10.53
CA LEU A 21 -1.09 -4.12 10.38
C LEU A 21 -1.77 -2.87 9.79
N ALA A 22 -2.51 -3.03 8.69
CA ALA A 22 -3.21 -1.93 8.03
C ALA A 22 -4.27 -1.31 8.94
N THR A 23 -5.01 -2.12 9.67
CA THR A 23 -6.00 -1.68 10.66
C THR A 23 -5.33 -0.91 11.80
N THR A 24 -4.25 -1.44 12.39
CA THR A 24 -3.49 -0.75 13.44
C THR A 24 -2.92 0.58 12.98
N LEU A 25 -2.34 0.66 11.78
CA LEU A 25 -1.82 1.92 11.23
C LEU A 25 -2.92 2.95 11.01
N ARG A 26 -4.09 2.52 10.53
CA ARG A 26 -5.25 3.40 10.35
C ARG A 26 -5.82 3.88 11.68
N GLU A 27 -5.92 3.01 12.68
CA GLU A 27 -6.30 3.39 14.04
C GLU A 27 -5.31 4.39 14.64
N SER A 28 -4.00 4.17 14.44
CA SER A 28 -2.96 5.13 14.81
C SER A 28 -3.16 6.48 14.14
N TRP A 29 -3.40 6.50 12.82
CA TRP A 29 -3.68 7.74 12.08
C TRP A 29 -4.89 8.50 12.65
N LEU A 30 -5.95 7.78 13.04
CA LEU A 30 -7.14 8.36 13.69
C LEU A 30 -6.91 8.76 15.16
N GLY A 31 -5.71 8.56 15.72
CA GLY A 31 -5.39 8.85 17.11
C GLY A 31 -6.01 7.86 18.12
N GLN A 32 -6.44 6.68 17.64
CA GLN A 32 -7.11 5.66 18.45
C GLN A 32 -6.13 4.60 19.00
N ASN A 33 -4.89 4.59 18.52
CA ASN A 33 -3.85 3.69 18.99
C ASN A 33 -2.91 4.40 19.98
N VAL A 34 -2.75 3.83 21.17
CA VAL A 34 -1.92 4.41 22.24
C VAL A 34 -0.42 4.11 22.11
N PHE A 35 -0.05 3.11 21.30
CA PHE A 35 1.33 2.66 21.15
C PHE A 35 2.07 3.43 20.04
N LEU A 36 1.42 3.65 18.91
CA LEU A 36 1.99 4.36 17.77
C LEU A 36 1.23 5.69 17.56
N PRO A 37 1.83 6.85 17.90
CA PRO A 37 1.18 8.14 17.81
C PRO A 37 0.74 8.51 16.39
N SER A 38 -0.40 9.20 16.28
CA SER A 38 -0.91 9.69 15.00
C SER A 38 0.09 10.58 14.26
N SER A 39 0.83 11.42 14.99
CA SER A 39 1.84 12.31 14.41
C SER A 39 2.92 11.57 13.63
N ILE A 40 3.32 10.39 14.09
CA ILE A 40 4.36 9.57 13.43
C ILE A 40 3.80 8.94 12.16
N VAL A 41 2.60 8.36 12.22
CA VAL A 41 1.94 7.81 11.03
C VAL A 41 1.71 8.93 10.01
N SER A 42 1.27 10.11 10.47
CA SER A 42 1.07 11.26 9.60
C SER A 42 2.34 11.76 8.94
N GLU A 43 3.46 11.75 9.64
CA GLU A 43 4.76 12.07 9.04
C GLU A 43 5.15 11.06 7.96
N PHE A 44 4.94 9.76 8.19
CA PHE A 44 5.31 8.71 7.24
C PHE A 44 4.42 8.65 6.00
N TRP A 45 3.19 9.13 6.12
CA TRP A 45 2.20 9.16 5.03
C TRP A 45 2.10 10.51 4.33
N ARG A 46 2.80 11.53 4.84
CA ARG A 46 2.89 12.83 4.18
C ARG A 46 3.72 12.69 2.90
N ARG A 47 3.09 13.00 1.77
CA ARG A 47 3.74 13.09 0.46
C ARG A 47 4.87 14.12 0.49
N ASP A 48 5.98 13.78 -0.15
CA ASP A 48 7.13 14.66 -0.29
C ASP A 48 6.93 15.63 -1.47
N ASP A 49 6.16 16.70 -1.23
CA ASP A 49 5.85 17.77 -2.21
C ASP A 49 7.06 18.56 -2.76
N PRO A 50 8.19 18.76 -2.03
CA PRO A 50 9.37 19.44 -2.54
C PRO A 50 10.00 18.81 -3.80
N ILE A 51 9.71 17.55 -4.10
CA ILE A 51 10.28 16.80 -5.24
C ILE A 51 9.21 16.67 -6.37
N GLY A 52 8.66 17.79 -6.82
CA GLY A 52 7.82 17.85 -8.03
C GLY A 52 6.66 16.84 -8.05
N SER A 53 6.45 16.14 -9.17
CA SER A 53 5.38 15.16 -9.36
C SER A 53 5.55 13.84 -8.57
N SER A 54 6.50 13.75 -7.64
CA SER A 54 6.75 12.57 -6.79
C SER A 54 5.51 12.21 -6.00
N THR A 55 5.13 10.93 -5.97
CA THR A 55 4.06 10.40 -5.12
C THR A 55 4.57 9.74 -3.83
N TRP A 56 5.89 9.70 -3.65
CA TRP A 56 6.49 9.03 -2.51
C TRP A 56 6.24 9.77 -1.20
N ALA A 57 6.07 8.97 -0.16
CA ALA A 57 6.18 9.34 1.25
C ALA A 57 7.25 8.45 1.90
N LEU A 58 7.48 8.56 3.22
CA LEU A 58 8.56 7.83 3.89
C LEU A 58 8.26 6.31 3.91
N GLY A 59 8.80 5.57 2.94
CA GLY A 59 8.58 4.12 2.79
C GLY A 59 7.23 3.75 2.16
N TRP A 60 6.41 4.73 1.80
CA TRP A 60 5.08 4.56 1.20
C TRP A 60 4.97 5.32 -0.11
N ASP A 61 3.93 5.03 -0.88
CA ASP A 61 3.54 5.72 -2.09
C ASP A 61 2.10 6.25 -1.95
N THR A 62 1.74 7.24 -2.76
CA THR A 62 0.38 7.82 -2.85
C THR A 62 -0.14 7.69 -4.28
N PRO A 63 -1.46 7.75 -4.53
CA PRO A 63 -1.98 7.53 -5.88
C PRO A 63 -1.45 8.55 -6.89
N SER A 64 -0.89 8.04 -7.98
CA SER A 64 -0.46 8.85 -9.13
C SER A 64 -1.66 9.36 -9.93
N LEU A 65 -1.53 10.54 -10.55
CA LEU A 65 -2.58 11.10 -11.42
C LEU A 65 -2.89 10.24 -12.64
N LYS A 66 -1.89 9.49 -13.14
CA LYS A 66 -2.00 8.60 -14.29
C LYS A 66 -1.20 7.34 -14.02
N GLY A 67 -1.75 6.18 -14.40
CA GLY A 67 -1.05 4.89 -14.31
C GLY A 67 -0.72 4.46 -12.87
N SER A 68 -1.52 4.88 -11.89
CA SER A 68 -1.31 4.54 -10.48
C SER A 68 -1.38 3.03 -10.26
N THR A 69 -0.48 2.50 -9.44
CA THR A 69 -0.54 1.09 -9.01
C THR A 69 -1.68 0.82 -8.03
N ALA A 70 -2.27 1.88 -7.47
CA ALA A 70 -3.47 1.87 -6.63
C ALA A 70 -4.76 1.69 -7.45
N GLY A 71 -4.71 1.81 -8.77
CA GLY A 71 -5.92 1.97 -9.59
C GLY A 71 -6.41 3.42 -9.60
N SER A 72 -7.67 3.59 -10.00
CA SER A 72 -8.33 4.89 -10.21
C SER A 72 -9.45 5.18 -9.20
N GLU A 73 -9.90 4.19 -8.43
CA GLU A 73 -11.06 4.31 -7.53
C GLU A 73 -10.69 4.63 -6.09
N LEU A 74 -9.46 4.32 -5.67
CA LEU A 74 -8.93 4.70 -4.36
C LEU A 74 -8.83 6.23 -4.24
N SER A 75 -9.08 6.74 -3.04
CA SER A 75 -9.05 8.18 -2.77
C SER A 75 -7.65 8.76 -2.94
N ARG A 76 -7.55 10.08 -3.17
CA ARG A 76 -6.25 10.78 -3.24
C ARG A 76 -5.45 10.70 -1.94
N ASN A 77 -6.12 10.46 -0.83
CA ASN A 77 -5.54 10.35 0.50
C ASN A 77 -5.16 8.90 0.85
N ALA A 78 -5.24 7.98 -0.11
CA ALA A 78 -4.76 6.62 0.08
C ALA A 78 -3.23 6.57 0.15
N VAL A 79 -2.72 5.55 0.83
CA VAL A 79 -1.28 5.27 0.99
C VAL A 79 -1.02 3.79 0.75
N GLY A 80 0.10 3.45 0.12
CA GLY A 80 0.37 2.07 -0.21
C GLY A 80 1.82 1.73 -0.48
N HIS A 81 2.08 0.45 -0.64
CA HIS A 81 3.38 -0.08 -1.02
C HIS A 81 3.20 -1.32 -1.89
N VAL A 82 4.14 -1.54 -2.80
CA VAL A 82 4.16 -2.69 -3.70
C VAL A 82 5.46 -3.46 -3.52
N GLY A 83 5.36 -4.78 -3.48
CA GLY A 83 6.52 -5.66 -3.38
C GLY A 83 7.00 -6.13 -4.74
N PHE A 84 8.30 -6.37 -4.83
CA PHE A 84 8.97 -6.88 -6.04
C PHE A 84 8.35 -8.18 -6.58
N THR A 85 7.95 -9.09 -5.68
CA THR A 85 7.31 -10.37 -6.03
C THR A 85 5.86 -10.20 -6.48
N GLY A 86 5.30 -8.99 -6.47
CA GLY A 86 3.93 -8.72 -6.89
C GLY A 86 2.93 -8.56 -5.75
N THR A 87 3.40 -8.46 -4.50
CA THR A 87 2.54 -8.08 -3.38
C THR A 87 2.12 -6.61 -3.48
N SER A 88 0.99 -6.25 -2.90
CA SER A 88 0.49 -4.89 -2.82
C SER A 88 -0.39 -4.72 -1.58
N LEU A 89 -0.20 -3.60 -0.88
CA LEU A 89 -1.09 -3.12 0.16
C LEU A 89 -1.40 -1.65 -0.13
N TRP A 90 -2.68 -1.31 -0.19
CA TRP A 90 -3.16 0.07 -0.24
C TRP A 90 -4.21 0.29 0.84
N ILE A 91 -4.11 1.39 1.58
CA ILE A 91 -5.00 1.79 2.66
C ILE A 91 -5.68 3.09 2.23
N ASP A 92 -7.00 3.08 2.13
CA ASP A 92 -7.82 4.27 1.81
C ASP A 92 -8.31 4.90 3.11
N LEU A 93 -7.79 6.08 3.42
CA LEU A 93 -8.08 6.78 4.66
C LEU A 93 -9.47 7.41 4.65
N ASP A 94 -9.99 7.75 3.48
CA ASP A 94 -11.29 8.43 3.36
C ASP A 94 -12.43 7.41 3.35
N ARG A 95 -12.19 6.22 2.79
CA ARG A 95 -13.19 5.13 2.69
C ARG A 95 -13.13 4.12 3.82
N ASN A 96 -12.19 4.27 4.76
CA ASN A 96 -11.98 3.33 5.87
C ASN A 96 -11.82 1.86 5.40
N LEU A 97 -11.07 1.65 4.31
CA LEU A 97 -10.82 0.32 3.74
C LEU A 97 -9.34 0.13 3.44
N HIS A 98 -8.94 -1.11 3.20
CA HIS A 98 -7.64 -1.41 2.60
C HIS A 98 -7.76 -2.62 1.69
N VAL A 99 -6.87 -2.70 0.69
CA VAL A 99 -6.82 -3.79 -0.27
C VAL A 99 -5.44 -4.44 -0.24
N ILE A 100 -5.43 -5.76 -0.07
CA ILE A 100 -4.22 -6.59 0.00
C ILE A 100 -4.23 -7.57 -1.16
N VAL A 101 -3.18 -7.52 -1.98
CA VAL A 101 -2.92 -8.48 -3.06
C VAL A 101 -1.62 -9.21 -2.73
N LEU A 102 -1.70 -10.53 -2.57
CA LEU A 102 -0.52 -11.40 -2.41
C LEU A 102 -0.38 -12.27 -3.65
N SER A 103 0.61 -11.96 -4.49
CA SER A 103 0.93 -12.71 -5.70
C SER A 103 2.43 -13.04 -5.76
N ASN A 104 2.81 -13.85 -6.75
CA ASN A 104 4.21 -14.17 -7.03
C ASN A 104 4.50 -14.07 -8.54
N ARG A 105 4.67 -12.84 -9.02
CA ARG A 105 4.95 -12.51 -10.43
C ARG A 105 6.34 -12.94 -10.89
N VAL A 106 7.21 -13.38 -9.99
CA VAL A 106 8.57 -13.84 -10.33
C VAL A 106 8.66 -15.36 -10.50
N HIS A 107 7.54 -16.07 -10.34
CA HIS A 107 7.44 -17.50 -10.55
C HIS A 107 6.63 -17.82 -11.83
N PRO A 108 7.09 -18.73 -12.71
CA PRO A 108 8.38 -19.43 -12.66
C PRO A 108 9.58 -18.57 -13.12
N THR A 109 9.33 -17.46 -13.81
CA THR A 109 10.34 -16.50 -14.25
C THR A 109 9.94 -15.08 -13.87
N ARG A 110 10.92 -14.15 -13.89
CA ARG A 110 10.70 -12.73 -13.56
C ARG A 110 10.11 -11.90 -14.70
N ASP A 111 9.89 -12.49 -15.87
CA ASP A 111 9.52 -11.76 -17.09
C ASP A 111 8.00 -11.51 -17.19
N ASN A 112 7.24 -11.93 -16.18
CA ASN A 112 5.81 -11.68 -16.11
C ASN A 112 5.50 -10.27 -15.58
N GLU A 113 5.06 -9.40 -16.48
CA GLU A 113 4.67 -8.02 -16.20
C GLU A 113 3.14 -7.82 -16.10
N LEU A 114 2.33 -8.88 -16.21
CA LEU A 114 0.85 -8.81 -16.14
C LEU A 114 0.37 -8.22 -14.81
N ILE A 115 1.20 -8.29 -13.75
CA ILE A 115 0.90 -7.70 -12.44
C ILE A 115 0.67 -6.17 -12.52
N ARG A 116 1.24 -5.50 -13.52
CA ARG A 116 1.09 -4.04 -13.73
C ARG A 116 -0.34 -3.67 -14.12
N GLU A 117 -1.03 -4.56 -14.82
CA GLU A 117 -2.44 -4.39 -15.20
C GLU A 117 -3.37 -5.00 -14.14
N PHE A 118 -3.06 -6.21 -13.67
CA PHE A 118 -3.89 -6.94 -12.72
C PHE A 118 -4.10 -6.18 -11.40
N ARG A 119 -3.03 -5.61 -10.82
CA ARG A 119 -3.08 -4.93 -9.52
C ARG A 119 -4.08 -3.76 -9.48
N PRO A 120 -3.97 -2.73 -10.36
CA PRO A 120 -4.93 -1.62 -10.34
C PRO A 120 -6.36 -2.07 -10.65
N GLN A 121 -6.55 -3.08 -11.51
CA GLN A 121 -7.88 -3.63 -11.80
C GLN A 121 -8.52 -4.27 -10.56
N VAL A 122 -7.77 -5.06 -9.78
CA VAL A 122 -8.26 -5.67 -8.55
C VAL A 122 -8.65 -4.62 -7.51
N HIS A 123 -7.81 -3.60 -7.32
CA HIS A 123 -8.13 -2.48 -6.41
C HIS A 123 -9.43 -1.79 -6.80
N ASP A 124 -9.57 -1.42 -8.07
CA ASP A 124 -10.75 -0.73 -8.58
C ASP A 124 -12.02 -1.59 -8.48
N LEU A 125 -11.93 -2.89 -8.80
CA LEU A 125 -13.04 -3.82 -8.67
C LEU A 125 -13.53 -3.94 -7.22
N ILE A 126 -12.61 -4.05 -6.26
CA ILE A 126 -12.95 -4.17 -4.84
C ILE A 126 -13.61 -2.87 -4.35
N VAL A 127 -13.02 -1.71 -4.63
CA VAL A 127 -13.57 -0.41 -4.21
C VAL A 127 -14.98 -0.22 -4.78
N ARG A 128 -15.21 -0.54 -6.05
CA ARG A 128 -16.55 -0.46 -6.66
C ARG A 128 -17.54 -1.43 -6.02
N ALA A 129 -17.13 -2.67 -5.75
CA ALA A 129 -17.99 -3.68 -5.15
C ALA A 129 -18.47 -3.27 -3.74
N VAL A 130 -17.58 -2.72 -2.91
CA VAL A 130 -17.94 -2.32 -1.53
C VAL A 130 -18.65 -0.96 -1.47
N SER A 131 -18.45 -0.08 -2.45
CA SER A 131 -19.13 1.22 -2.50
C SER A 131 -20.57 1.15 -3.03
N ALA A 132 -20.94 0.02 -3.64
CA ALA A 132 -22.29 -0.22 -4.15
C ALA A 132 -23.25 -0.84 -3.12
N SER A 133 -22.77 -1.09 -1.89
CA SER A 133 -23.52 -1.65 -0.75
C SER A 133 -23.87 -0.57 0.26
#